data_AF-A0A1H8JJC0-F1
#
_entry.id   AF-A0A1H8JJC0-F1
#
_cell.length_a   1.000
_cell.length_b   1.000
_cell.length_c   1.000
_cell.angle_alpha   90.00
_cell.angle_beta   90.00
_cell.angle_gamma   90.00
#
_symmetry.space_group_name_H-M   'P 1'
#
loop_
_entity.id
_entity.type
_entity.pdbx_description
1 polymer ?
#
loop_
_entity_poly.entity_id
_entity_poly.type
_entity_poly.pdbx_seq_one_letter_code
_entity_poly.pdbx_strand_id
1 'polypeptide(L)'
;AVTAGPDPLKKGVSVTTMPAVASPVPETASRRSRRLRLSPLERSRRRLFVPFVYPALVVYAAVMVAPTVFTLWISLNHWAGAGPMQWAGLSNYTRMFKDPVFRTSFVNTFWIVFGVSIGVFAIAFLLTMLMR
;
A
#
# COMPACT_ATOMS: atom_id res chain seq x y z
N ALA A 1 35.44 -55.04 34.26
CA ALA A 1 35.79 -55.14 32.83
C ALA A 1 34.47 -55.40 32.08
N VAL A 2 33.89 -54.40 31.40
CA VAL A 2 34.16 -54.04 29.98
C VAL A 2 33.64 -55.14 29.05
N THR A 3 32.80 -54.98 28.04
CA THR A 3 32.02 -53.91 27.37
C THR A 3 31.21 -54.63 26.27
N ALA A 4 30.26 -53.92 25.65
CA ALA A 4 29.85 -54.00 24.23
C ALA A 4 28.39 -54.39 24.04
N GLY A 5 27.60 -53.40 23.59
CA GLY A 5 26.19 -53.55 23.26
C GLY A 5 25.96 -54.21 21.90
N PRO A 6 24.70 -54.21 21.43
CA PRO A 6 24.40 -54.47 20.02
C PRO A 6 23.87 -53.21 19.33
N ASP A 7 24.58 -52.85 18.25
CA ASP A 7 24.18 -51.92 17.19
C ASP A 7 23.21 -52.65 16.20
N PRO A 8 22.60 -52.00 15.20
CA PRO A 8 21.16 -51.97 15.04
C PRO A 8 20.72 -52.62 13.70
N LEU A 9 19.44 -52.47 13.38
CA LEU A 9 18.87 -52.62 12.02
C LEU A 9 18.86 -54.02 11.40
N LYS A 10 17.66 -54.62 11.35
CA LYS A 10 17.09 -55.43 10.25
C LYS A 10 15.73 -55.97 10.72
N LYS A 11 14.64 -56.11 9.95
CA LYS A 11 14.19 -55.76 8.59
C LYS A 11 12.77 -56.37 8.50
N GLY A 12 11.87 -55.79 7.71
CA GLY A 12 10.64 -56.45 7.21
C GLY A 12 9.45 -56.32 8.17
N VAL A 13 8.47 -55.44 7.93
CA VAL A 13 7.40 -55.57 6.93
C VAL A 13 6.68 -56.93 7.02
N SER A 14 5.56 -56.93 7.74
CA SER A 14 4.43 -57.83 7.48
C SER A 14 3.17 -57.04 7.82
N VAL A 15 2.74 -56.27 6.82
CA VAL A 15 1.40 -55.68 6.75
C VAL A 15 0.49 -56.79 6.24
N THR A 16 -0.34 -57.37 7.11
CA THR A 16 -1.48 -58.20 6.67
C THR A 16 -2.62 -58.09 7.70
N THR A 17 -3.63 -57.32 7.30
CA THR A 17 -5.06 -57.47 7.63
C THR A 17 -5.55 -57.04 9.02
N MET A 18 -6.12 -55.83 9.07
CA MET A 18 -7.23 -55.50 9.97
C MET A 18 -8.44 -55.01 9.14
N PRO A 19 -9.68 -55.33 9.57
CA PRO A 19 -10.88 -55.25 8.73
C PRO A 19 -11.47 -53.84 8.64
N ALA A 20 -12.14 -53.60 7.51
CA ALA A 20 -13.18 -52.62 7.23
C ALA A 20 -13.43 -51.53 8.30
N VAL A 21 -12.82 -50.36 8.10
CA VAL A 21 -13.22 -49.11 8.77
C VAL A 21 -14.46 -48.57 8.08
N ALA A 22 -15.63 -48.83 8.67
CA ALA A 22 -16.83 -48.06 8.41
C ALA A 22 -16.79 -46.79 9.28
N SER A 23 -16.73 -45.61 8.65
CA SER A 23 -17.56 -44.43 8.96
C SER A 23 -17.19 -43.24 8.06
N PRO A 24 -18.16 -42.58 7.40
CA PRO A 24 -17.92 -41.37 6.64
C PRO A 24 -17.79 -40.20 7.64
N VAL A 25 -16.56 -39.72 7.85
CA VAL A 25 -16.36 -38.46 8.61
C VAL A 25 -16.54 -37.31 7.61
N PRO A 26 -17.55 -36.43 7.77
CA PRO A 26 -17.67 -35.24 6.93
C PRO A 26 -16.56 -34.25 7.31
N GLU A 27 -15.46 -34.29 6.57
CA GLU A 27 -14.28 -33.42 6.74
C GLU A 27 -14.52 -31.95 6.32
N THR A 28 -15.77 -31.57 6.07
CA THR A 28 -16.12 -30.28 5.45
C THR A 28 -16.65 -29.22 6.42
N ALA A 29 -16.94 -29.55 7.68
CA ALA A 29 -17.55 -28.58 8.61
C ALA A 29 -16.54 -27.77 9.45
N SER A 30 -15.32 -28.27 9.69
CA SER A 30 -14.40 -27.65 10.68
C SER A 30 -13.51 -26.52 10.14
N ARG A 31 -13.34 -26.38 8.82
CA ARG A 31 -12.52 -25.30 8.24
C ARG A 31 -13.22 -23.94 8.13
N ARG A 32 -14.54 -23.86 8.35
CA ARG A 32 -15.33 -22.65 8.06
C ARG A 32 -15.47 -21.69 9.24
N SER A 33 -15.22 -22.16 10.47
CA SER A 33 -15.42 -21.39 11.72
C SER A 33 -14.20 -20.56 12.16
N ARG A 34 -13.09 -20.57 11.41
CA ARG A 34 -11.99 -19.60 11.59
C ARG A 34 -12.26 -18.27 10.88
N ARG A 35 -13.52 -17.97 10.58
CA ARG A 35 -13.94 -16.68 10.04
C ARG A 35 -14.28 -15.77 11.21
N LEU A 36 -13.50 -14.69 11.33
CA LEU A 36 -13.94 -13.40 11.89
C LEU A 36 -14.20 -13.30 13.40
N ARG A 37 -13.43 -13.99 14.24
CA ARG A 37 -13.18 -13.44 15.58
C ARG A 37 -11.93 -12.58 15.49
N LEU A 38 -12.11 -11.28 15.20
CA LEU A 38 -11.10 -10.29 15.59
C LEU A 38 -10.83 -10.53 17.07
N SER A 39 -9.65 -11.06 17.35
CA SER A 39 -9.25 -11.46 18.69
C SER A 39 -9.38 -10.24 19.61
N PRO A 40 -9.85 -10.39 20.85
CA PRO A 40 -9.86 -9.29 21.83
C PRO A 40 -8.49 -8.60 21.95
N LEU A 41 -7.42 -9.34 21.63
CA LEU A 41 -6.03 -8.85 21.53
C LEU A 41 -5.81 -7.81 20.42
N GLU A 42 -6.50 -7.89 19.27
CA GLU A 42 -6.43 -6.88 18.21
C GLU A 42 -7.08 -5.55 18.61
N ARG A 43 -8.18 -5.58 19.39
CA ARG A 43 -8.81 -4.37 19.95
C ARG A 43 -7.90 -3.68 20.97
N SER A 44 -7.25 -4.46 21.85
CA SER A 44 -6.29 -3.93 22.82
C SER A 44 -5.04 -3.37 22.13
N ARG A 45 -4.51 -4.04 21.11
CA ARG A 45 -3.43 -3.51 20.27
C ARG A 45 -3.81 -2.19 19.60
N ARG A 46 -5.00 -2.08 18.97
CA ARG A 46 -5.45 -0.82 18.35
C ARG A 46 -5.53 0.33 19.35
N ARG A 47 -5.97 0.09 20.60
CA ARG A 47 -5.98 1.11 21.66
C ARG A 47 -4.59 1.56 22.09
N LEU A 48 -3.58 0.70 21.99
CA LEU A 48 -2.17 1.06 22.24
C LEU A 48 -1.52 1.78 21.04
N PHE A 49 -1.86 1.42 19.81
CA PHE A 49 -1.25 2.01 18.60
C PHE A 49 -1.86 3.36 18.19
N VAL A 50 -3.17 3.55 18.36
CA VAL A 50 -3.86 4.81 18.01
C VAL A 50 -3.25 6.07 18.65
N PRO A 51 -2.93 6.11 19.96
CA PRO A 51 -2.34 7.32 20.56
C PRO A 51 -0.92 7.63 20.07
N PHE A 52 -0.18 6.66 19.53
CA PHE A 52 1.13 6.89 18.91
C PHE A 52 1.03 7.43 17.49
N VAL A 53 0.03 6.99 16.72
CA VAL A 53 -0.17 7.43 15.33
C VAL A 53 -0.90 8.77 15.27
N TYR A 54 -1.80 9.03 16.22
CA TYR A 54 -2.60 10.24 16.27
C TYR A 54 -1.79 11.55 16.23
N PRO A 55 -0.75 11.79 17.05
CA PRO A 55 0.02 13.04 17.00
C PRO A 55 0.71 13.23 15.64
N ALA A 56 1.25 12.15 15.05
CA ALA A 56 1.82 12.22 13.71
C ALA A 56 0.78 12.58 12.64
N LEU A 57 -0.44 12.00 12.73
CA LEU A 57 -1.55 12.34 11.85
C LEU A 57 -2.03 13.78 12.03
N VAL A 58 -2.09 14.28 13.26
CA VAL A 58 -2.49 15.67 13.53
C VAL A 58 -1.48 16.63 12.92
N VAL A 59 -0.17 16.39 13.10
CA VAL A 59 0.88 17.21 12.48
C VAL A 59 0.80 17.13 10.95
N TYR A 60 0.65 15.93 10.39
CA TYR A 60 0.46 15.76 8.95
C TYR A 60 -0.78 16.51 8.43
N ALA A 61 -1.91 16.39 9.14
CA ALA A 61 -3.13 17.08 8.76
C ALA A 61 -2.97 18.60 8.85
N ALA A 62 -2.33 19.12 9.89
CA ALA A 62 -2.13 20.56 10.08
C ALA A 62 -1.14 21.16 9.06
N VAL A 63 -0.05 20.45 8.74
CA VAL A 63 1.05 20.99 7.93
C VAL A 63 0.92 20.64 6.45
N MET A 64 0.28 19.53 6.10
CA MET A 64 0.11 19.09 4.71
C MET A 64 -1.34 19.24 4.24
N VAL A 65 -2.29 18.64 4.96
CA VAL A 65 -3.68 18.55 4.48
C VAL A 65 -4.38 19.91 4.56
N ALA A 66 -4.27 20.61 5.69
CA ALA A 66 -4.92 21.90 5.90
C ALA A 66 -4.51 22.96 4.86
N PRO A 67 -3.20 23.21 4.59
CA PRO A 67 -2.84 24.15 3.52
C PRO A 67 -3.25 23.64 2.14
N THR A 68 -3.23 22.34 1.88
CA THR A 68 -3.71 21.78 0.59
C THR A 68 -5.20 22.08 0.37
N VAL A 69 -6.03 21.82 1.39
CA VAL A 69 -7.47 22.13 1.33
C VAL A 69 -7.69 23.63 1.20
N PHE A 70 -6.90 24.44 1.89
CA PHE A 70 -6.96 25.90 1.76
C PHE A 70 -6.59 26.38 0.35
N THR A 71 -5.56 25.79 -0.28
CA THR A 71 -5.20 26.09 -1.67
C THR A 71 -6.32 25.68 -2.64
N LEU A 72 -6.97 24.54 -2.42
CA LEU A 72 -8.14 24.12 -3.21
C LEU A 72 -9.33 25.07 -3.01
N TRP A 73 -9.52 25.58 -1.80
CA TRP A 73 -10.53 26.61 -1.54
C TRP A 73 -10.20 27.89 -2.30
N ILE A 74 -8.94 28.34 -2.25
CA ILE A 74 -8.48 29.52 -3.00
C ILE A 74 -8.63 29.34 -4.51
N SER A 75 -8.35 28.16 -5.06
CA SER A 75 -8.42 27.96 -6.52
C SER A 75 -9.84 28.12 -7.08
N LEU A 76 -10.87 27.88 -6.27
CA LEU A 76 -12.29 28.13 -6.59
C LEU A 76 -12.72 29.59 -6.39
N ASN A 77 -11.85 30.42 -5.84
CA ASN A 77 -12.11 31.82 -5.57
C ASN A 77 -11.16 32.71 -6.38
N HIS A 78 -11.58 33.93 -6.66
CA HIS A 78 -10.71 34.97 -7.17
C HIS A 78 -10.14 35.74 -5.99
N TRP A 79 -8.85 35.56 -5.74
CA TRP A 79 -8.15 36.22 -4.64
C TRP A 79 -6.67 36.46 -4.99
N ALA A 80 -6.23 37.70 -4.89
CA ALA A 80 -4.86 38.10 -5.18
C ALA A 80 -3.94 38.02 -3.95
N GLY A 81 -4.38 37.39 -2.85
CA GLY A 81 -3.68 37.35 -1.56
C GLY A 81 -3.89 38.58 -0.69
N ALA A 82 -4.46 39.65 -1.25
CA ALA A 82 -4.89 40.84 -0.54
C ALA A 82 -6.30 41.26 -1.01
N GLY A 83 -7.08 41.84 -0.09
CA GLY A 83 -8.46 42.25 -0.36
C GLY A 83 -9.49 41.11 -0.24
N PRO A 84 -10.77 41.40 -0.57
CA PRO A 84 -11.87 40.46 -0.38
C PRO A 84 -11.78 39.28 -1.36
N MET A 85 -12.02 38.08 -0.84
CA MET A 85 -12.10 36.84 -1.62
C MET A 85 -13.45 36.75 -2.33
N GLN A 86 -13.45 36.59 -3.64
CA GLN A 86 -14.69 36.50 -4.44
C GLN A 86 -14.89 35.07 -4.92
N TRP A 87 -16.10 34.53 -4.78
CA TRP A 87 -16.41 33.19 -5.28
C TRP A 87 -16.45 33.17 -6.82
N ALA A 88 -15.56 32.41 -7.44
CA ALA A 88 -15.39 32.33 -8.88
C ALA A 88 -15.81 30.96 -9.46
N GLY A 89 -15.97 29.95 -8.60
CA GLY A 89 -16.25 28.57 -8.99
C GLY A 89 -15.18 28.03 -9.94
N LEU A 90 -15.61 27.47 -11.08
CA LEU A 90 -14.70 26.91 -12.09
C LEU A 90 -14.22 27.92 -13.14
N SER A 91 -14.67 29.19 -13.07
CA SER A 91 -14.33 30.19 -14.09
C SER A 91 -12.82 30.42 -14.21
N ASN A 92 -12.09 30.40 -13.09
CA ASN A 92 -10.63 30.49 -13.03
C ASN A 92 -9.94 29.46 -13.94
N TYR A 93 -10.38 28.20 -13.89
CA TYR A 93 -9.82 27.14 -14.70
C TYR A 93 -10.13 27.35 -16.18
N THR A 94 -11.37 27.70 -16.53
CA THR A 94 -11.74 27.93 -17.93
C THR A 94 -10.96 29.09 -18.56
N ARG A 95 -10.68 30.14 -17.80
CA ARG A 95 -9.85 31.28 -18.23
C ARG A 95 -8.40 30.84 -18.45
N MET A 96 -7.84 30.09 -17.52
CA MET A 96 -6.47 29.57 -17.61
C MET A 96 -6.26 28.67 -18.83
N PHE A 97 -7.20 27.75 -19.11
CA PHE A 97 -7.09 26.86 -20.28
C PHE A 97 -7.21 27.57 -21.62
N LYS A 98 -7.85 28.74 -21.67
CA LYS A 98 -7.94 29.57 -22.88
C LYS A 98 -6.69 30.44 -23.09
N ASP A 99 -5.84 30.57 -22.08
CA ASP A 99 -4.63 31.37 -22.17
C ASP A 99 -3.56 30.66 -23.03
N PRO A 100 -3.08 31.28 -24.13
CA PRO A 100 -2.06 30.69 -25.00
C PRO A 100 -0.72 30.48 -24.28
N VAL A 101 -0.37 31.34 -23.32
CA VAL A 101 0.87 31.22 -22.55
C VAL A 101 0.82 29.99 -21.64
N PHE A 102 -0.32 29.78 -20.97
CA PHE A 102 -0.54 28.58 -20.16
C PHE A 102 -0.44 27.30 -21.00
N ARG A 103 -1.13 27.24 -22.14
CA ARG A 103 -1.10 26.05 -23.02
C ARG A 103 0.31 25.73 -23.52
N THR A 104 1.06 26.75 -23.93
CA THR A 104 2.44 26.59 -24.39
C THR A 104 3.32 26.06 -23.26
N SER A 105 3.23 26.68 -22.08
CA SER A 105 4.02 26.28 -20.90
C SER A 105 3.66 24.86 -20.44
N PHE A 106 2.37 24.50 -20.46
CA PHE A 106 1.89 23.16 -20.13
C PHE A 106 2.45 22.08 -21.07
N VAL A 107 2.44 22.33 -22.38
CA VAL A 107 3.03 21.41 -23.37
C VAL A 107 4.54 21.30 -23.19
N ASN A 108 5.23 22.41 -22.91
CA ASN A 108 6.66 22.39 -22.62
C ASN A 108 6.98 21.54 -21.38
N THR A 109 6.23 21.72 -20.28
CA THR A 109 6.38 20.89 -19.08
C THR A 109 6.13 19.42 -19.39
N PHE A 110 5.13 19.11 -20.21
CA PHE A 110 4.86 17.74 -20.63
C PHE A 110 6.06 17.15 -21.39
N TRP A 111 6.60 17.86 -22.39
CA TRP A 111 7.78 17.40 -23.11
C TRP A 111 8.99 17.20 -22.21
N ILE A 112 9.21 18.09 -21.25
CA ILE A 112 10.31 17.97 -20.28
C ILE A 112 10.11 16.72 -19.41
N VAL A 113 8.93 16.54 -18.80
CA VAL A 113 8.67 15.40 -17.91
C VAL A 113 8.86 14.07 -18.64
N PHE A 114 8.31 13.94 -19.85
CA PHE A 114 8.46 12.71 -20.62
C PHE A 114 9.88 12.52 -21.13
N GLY A 115 10.50 13.57 -21.67
CA GLY A 115 11.87 13.51 -22.17
C GLY A 115 12.87 13.15 -21.08
N VAL A 116 12.78 13.80 -19.92
CA VAL A 116 13.64 13.50 -18.76
C VAL A 116 13.35 12.11 -18.22
N SER A 117 12.08 11.70 -18.07
CA SER A 117 11.74 10.36 -17.57
C SER A 117 12.31 9.28 -18.48
N ILE A 118 12.06 9.38 -19.79
CA ILE A 118 12.59 8.43 -20.78
C ILE A 118 14.12 8.42 -20.74
N GLY A 119 14.77 9.59 -20.68
CA GLY A 119 16.23 9.69 -20.57
C GLY A 119 16.78 9.01 -19.33
N VAL A 120 16.19 9.27 -18.15
CA VAL A 120 16.60 8.64 -16.89
C VAL A 120 16.37 7.13 -16.94
N PHE A 121 15.23 6.67 -17.44
CA PHE A 121 14.95 5.24 -17.59
C PHE A 121 15.92 4.56 -18.57
N ALA A 122 16.19 5.18 -19.70
CA ALA A 122 17.11 4.66 -20.71
C ALA A 122 18.54 4.55 -20.15
N ILE A 123 19.02 5.59 -19.46
CA ILE A 123 20.34 5.59 -18.82
C ILE A 123 20.40 4.53 -17.73
N ALA A 124 19.42 4.48 -16.81
CA ALA A 124 19.38 3.49 -15.74
C ALA A 124 19.34 2.05 -16.28
N PHE A 125 18.56 1.81 -17.34
CA PHE A 125 18.49 0.52 -18.01
C PHE A 125 19.82 0.16 -18.67
N LEU A 126 20.45 1.08 -19.39
CA LEU A 126 21.73 0.87 -20.06
C LEU A 126 22.84 0.57 -19.04
N LEU A 127 22.90 1.31 -17.94
CA LEU A 127 23.84 1.04 -16.84
C LEU A 127 23.59 -0.35 -16.22
N THR A 128 22.33 -0.73 -16.02
CA THR A 128 21.97 -2.04 -15.47
C THR A 128 22.37 -3.17 -16.43
N MET A 129 22.16 -3.01 -17.73
CA MET A 129 22.55 -3.99 -18.74
C MET A 129 24.08 -4.14 -18.83
N LEU A 130 24.83 -3.06 -18.64
CA LEU A 130 26.30 -3.08 -18.66
C LEU A 130 26.89 -3.73 -17.40
N MET A 131 26.27 -3.52 -16.23
CA MET A 131 26.71 -4.08 -14.96
C MET A 131 26.40 -5.57 -14.82
N ARG A 132 25.33 -6.04 -15.47
CA ARG A 132 24.84 -7.41 -15.40
C ARG A 132 25.66 -8.36 -16.26
#